data_AF-A0A7S3LAV9-F1
#
_entry.id   AF-A0A7S3LAV9-F1
#
_cell.length_a   1.000
_cell.length_b   1.000
_cell.length_c   1.000
_cell.angle_alpha   90.00
_cell.angle_beta   90.00
_cell.angle_gamma   90.00
#
_symmetry.space_group_name_H-M   'P 1'
#
loop_
_entity.id
_entity.type
_entity.pdbx_description
1 polymer ?
#
loop_
_entity_poly.entity_id
_entity_poly.type
_entity_poly.pdbx_seq_one_letter_code
_entity_poly.pdbx_strand_id
1 'polypeptide(L)'
;MWFGPGRIPRNFRNRHALLTMHVWFLHKRLISDKIDEDSALMIQEELFNILWEDTTSQIRKEGVTELLVNKNLLQVQQYTFLHLTNYDHIYTELLDKPAERLKELRKLVWQHIFVRDESMKNRTDQLDRIAWYIEANYQNIVMQWPDEYYRKGLVAWVNLPDFHDLKDENGDIMPLNPVDPDDILPEPWLRNITLKGVEYYWNPVTMKSSWERPREETAAP
;
A
#
# COMPACT_ATOMS: atom_id res chain seq x y z
N MET A 1 7.06 3.83 9.44
CA MET A 1 6.30 2.57 9.19
C MET A 1 4.81 2.88 9.17
N TRP A 2 4.05 2.33 8.21
CA TRP A 2 2.61 2.59 8.04
C TRP A 2 1.76 2.15 9.24
N PHE A 3 2.05 0.96 9.75
CA PHE A 3 1.43 0.39 10.94
C PHE A 3 2.23 0.79 12.19
N GLY A 4 1.57 0.92 13.33
CA GLY A 4 2.19 1.51 14.51
C GLY A 4 2.22 3.04 14.38
N PRO A 5 3.37 3.70 14.14
CA PRO A 5 3.47 5.16 14.10
C PRO A 5 2.48 5.83 13.15
N GLY A 6 2.30 5.27 11.95
CA GLY A 6 1.33 5.77 10.97
C GLY A 6 -0.14 5.52 11.33
N ARG A 7 -0.42 4.83 12.46
CA ARG A 7 -1.76 4.57 13.03
C ARG A 7 -2.79 4.02 12.03
N ILE A 8 -2.35 3.43 10.93
CA ILE A 8 -3.22 2.72 10.00
C ILE A 8 -3.56 1.35 10.61
N PRO A 9 -4.86 0.98 10.71
CA PRO A 9 -5.25 -0.35 11.19
C PRO A 9 -4.59 -1.49 10.40
N ARG A 10 -4.28 -2.60 11.07
CA ARG A 10 -3.61 -3.76 10.46
C ARG A 10 -4.54 -4.75 9.75
N ASN A 11 -5.82 -4.40 9.60
CA ASN A 11 -6.77 -5.31 8.97
C ASN A 11 -6.54 -5.41 7.45
N PHE A 12 -7.12 -6.45 6.85
CA PHE A 12 -7.04 -6.72 5.43
C PHE A 12 -7.38 -5.50 4.55
N ARG A 13 -8.46 -4.77 4.85
CA ARG A 13 -8.93 -3.65 4.01
C ARG A 13 -7.93 -2.50 3.96
N ASN A 14 -7.40 -2.09 5.11
CA ASN A 14 -6.44 -0.99 5.18
C ASN A 14 -5.10 -1.37 4.51
N ARG A 15 -4.65 -2.63 4.68
CA ARG A 15 -3.47 -3.16 3.98
C ARG A 15 -3.65 -3.16 2.47
N HIS A 16 -4.79 -3.68 2.00
CA HIS A 16 -5.14 -3.72 0.59
C HIS A 16 -5.26 -2.32 -0.02
N ALA A 17 -5.81 -1.35 0.71
CA ALA A 17 -5.91 0.04 0.26
C ALA A 17 -4.54 0.71 0.10
N LEU A 18 -3.60 0.44 1.00
CA LEU A 18 -2.21 0.89 0.85
C LEU A 18 -1.54 0.25 -0.37
N LEU A 19 -1.72 -1.06 -0.58
CA LEU A 19 -1.20 -1.74 -1.77
C LEU A 19 -1.79 -1.15 -3.05
N THR A 20 -3.11 -0.95 -3.07
CA THR A 20 -3.85 -0.34 -4.19
C THR A 20 -3.31 1.04 -4.56
N MET A 21 -3.01 1.88 -3.56
CA MET A 21 -2.38 3.18 -3.79
C MET A 21 -1.02 3.06 -4.51
N HIS A 22 -0.18 2.11 -4.10
CA HIS A 22 1.13 1.91 -4.74
C HIS A 22 0.99 1.35 -6.15
N VAL A 23 0.09 0.36 -6.35
CA VAL A 23 -0.24 -0.21 -7.66
C VAL A 23 -0.74 0.88 -8.61
N TRP A 24 -1.53 1.85 -8.13
CA TRP A 24 -2.02 2.95 -8.96
C TRP A 24 -0.87 3.74 -9.61
N PHE A 25 0.20 4.10 -8.89
CA PHE A 25 1.31 4.84 -9.47
C PHE A 25 1.98 4.06 -10.61
N LEU A 26 2.19 2.76 -10.41
CA LEU A 26 2.79 1.88 -11.43
C LEU A 26 1.86 1.76 -12.65
N HIS A 27 0.58 1.53 -12.41
CA HIS A 27 -0.44 1.48 -13.44
C HIS A 27 -0.49 2.77 -14.27
N LYS A 28 -0.45 3.95 -13.64
CA LYS A 28 -0.41 5.24 -14.36
C LYS A 28 0.86 5.39 -15.19
N ARG A 29 1.99 4.91 -14.68
CA ARG A 29 3.26 4.98 -15.40
C ARG A 29 3.29 4.04 -16.61
N LEU A 30 2.70 2.85 -16.48
CA LEU A 30 2.53 1.88 -17.56
C LEU A 30 1.66 2.44 -18.68
N ILE A 31 0.52 3.04 -18.34
CA ILE A 31 -0.38 3.63 -19.34
C ILE A 31 0.21 4.87 -20.02
N SER A 32 1.15 5.57 -19.37
CA SER A 32 1.81 6.74 -19.97
C SER A 32 3.01 6.39 -20.85
N ASP A 33 3.46 5.13 -20.89
CA ASP A 33 4.55 4.68 -21.75
C ASP A 33 4.08 4.57 -23.20
N LYS A 34 4.61 5.47 -24.05
CA LYS A 34 4.29 5.54 -25.48
C LYS A 34 5.35 4.90 -26.38
N ILE A 35 6.39 4.33 -25.79
CA ILE A 35 7.53 3.80 -26.54
C ILE A 35 7.32 2.32 -26.87
N ASP A 36 6.75 1.55 -25.95
CA ASP A 36 6.39 0.14 -26.15
C ASP A 36 5.05 -0.15 -25.45
N GLU A 37 3.97 0.29 -26.10
CA GLU A 37 2.60 0.19 -25.57
C GLU A 37 2.17 -1.26 -25.33
N ASP A 38 2.58 -2.18 -26.21
CA ASP A 38 2.23 -3.60 -26.11
C ASP A 38 2.89 -4.26 -24.89
N SER A 39 4.19 -4.05 -24.68
CA SER A 39 4.88 -4.58 -23.49
C SER A 39 4.36 -3.93 -22.20
N ALA A 40 4.08 -2.63 -22.22
CA ALA A 40 3.52 -1.92 -21.07
C ALA A 40 2.14 -2.47 -20.69
N LEU A 41 1.29 -2.78 -21.67
CA LEU A 41 0.00 -3.41 -21.44
C LEU A 41 0.15 -4.81 -20.83
N MET A 42 1.06 -5.64 -21.35
CA MET A 42 1.31 -6.98 -20.77
C MET A 42 1.79 -6.91 -19.32
N ILE A 43 2.71 -6.00 -19.00
CA ILE A 43 3.21 -5.80 -17.63
C ILE A 43 2.07 -5.29 -16.72
N GLN A 44 1.21 -4.41 -17.23
CA GLN A 44 0.05 -3.92 -16.50
C GLN A 44 -0.94 -5.05 -16.17
N GLU A 45 -1.27 -5.90 -17.14
CA GLU A 45 -2.15 -7.05 -16.93
C GLU A 45 -1.57 -7.99 -15.87
N GLU A 46 -0.28 -8.30 -15.97
CA GLU A 46 0.40 -9.17 -15.02
C GLU A 46 0.49 -8.58 -13.61
N LEU A 47 0.72 -7.27 -13.49
CA LEU A 47 0.68 -6.56 -12.21
C LEU A 47 -0.66 -6.76 -11.49
N PHE A 48 -1.78 -6.67 -12.22
CA PHE A 48 -3.10 -6.89 -11.65
C PHE A 48 -3.37 -8.38 -11.39
N ASN A 49 -2.90 -9.29 -12.24
CA ASN A 49 -3.01 -10.73 -11.98
C ASN A 49 -2.34 -11.10 -10.64
N ILE A 50 -1.09 -10.67 -10.44
CA ILE A 50 -0.35 -10.90 -9.20
C ILE A 50 -1.08 -10.27 -8.00
N LEU A 51 -1.61 -9.05 -8.15
CA LEU A 51 -2.42 -8.41 -7.11
C LEU A 51 -3.62 -9.28 -6.71
N TRP A 52 -4.33 -9.86 -7.69
CA TRP A 52 -5.51 -10.69 -7.43
C TRP A 52 -5.19 -12.06 -6.84
N GLU A 53 -4.06 -12.65 -7.23
CA GLU A 53 -3.55 -13.88 -6.62
C GLU A 53 -3.17 -13.67 -5.14
N ASP A 54 -2.45 -12.59 -4.82
CA ASP A 54 -2.17 -12.22 -3.43
C ASP A 54 -3.46 -11.92 -2.67
N THR A 55 -4.36 -11.12 -3.25
CA THR A 55 -5.66 -10.78 -2.64
C THR A 55 -6.47 -12.04 -2.29
N THR A 56 -6.49 -13.03 -3.18
CA THR A 56 -7.19 -14.30 -2.94
C THR A 56 -6.54 -15.08 -1.79
N SER A 57 -5.21 -15.10 -1.73
CA SER A 57 -4.46 -15.73 -0.64
C SER A 57 -4.74 -15.04 0.70
N GLN A 58 -4.82 -13.71 0.73
CA GLN A 58 -5.20 -12.95 1.93
C GLN A 58 -6.66 -13.19 2.35
N ILE A 59 -7.60 -13.27 1.41
CA ILE A 59 -9.00 -13.61 1.71
C ILE A 59 -9.10 -14.98 2.38
N ARG A 60 -8.35 -15.98 1.88
CA ARG A 60 -8.29 -17.32 2.49
C ARG A 60 -7.75 -17.28 3.92
N LYS A 61 -6.73 -16.45 4.16
CA LYS A 61 -6.13 -16.26 5.49
C LYS A 61 -7.10 -15.66 6.51
N GLU A 62 -8.01 -14.79 6.09
CA GLU A 62 -9.07 -14.26 6.95
C GLU A 62 -10.11 -15.34 7.36
N GLY A 63 -9.93 -16.60 6.94
CA GLY A 63 -10.79 -17.72 7.32
C GLY A 63 -12.10 -17.79 6.52
N VAL A 64 -12.16 -17.11 5.37
CA VAL A 64 -13.32 -17.14 4.48
C VAL A 64 -13.46 -18.52 3.85
N THR A 65 -14.66 -19.11 3.91
CA THR A 65 -14.97 -20.39 3.26
C THR A 65 -14.69 -20.33 1.76
N GLU A 66 -14.09 -21.38 1.18
CA GLU A 66 -13.69 -21.42 -0.24
C GLU A 66 -14.83 -21.06 -1.21
N LEU A 67 -16.07 -21.46 -0.90
CA LEU A 67 -17.28 -21.13 -1.68
C LEU A 67 -17.56 -19.62 -1.77
N LEU A 68 -17.06 -18.83 -0.81
CA LEU A 68 -17.25 -17.39 -0.72
C LEU A 68 -16.02 -16.61 -1.18
N VAL A 69 -14.88 -17.26 -1.45
CA VAL A 69 -13.63 -16.58 -1.82
C VAL A 69 -13.84 -15.75 -3.09
N ASN A 70 -14.41 -16.33 -4.16
CA ASN A 70 -14.65 -15.61 -5.41
C ASN A 70 -15.63 -14.43 -5.23
N LYS A 71 -16.65 -14.59 -4.38
CA LYS A 71 -17.59 -13.51 -4.07
C LYS A 71 -16.89 -12.35 -3.36
N ASN A 72 -16.03 -12.64 -2.39
CA ASN A 72 -15.25 -11.63 -1.67
C ASN A 72 -14.21 -10.99 -2.59
N LEU A 73 -13.54 -11.77 -3.44
CA LEU A 73 -12.58 -11.27 -4.42
C LEU A 73 -13.25 -10.24 -5.34
N LEU A 74 -14.43 -10.55 -5.88
CA LEU A 74 -15.19 -9.62 -6.72
C LEU A 74 -15.51 -8.31 -5.99
N GLN A 75 -15.89 -8.37 -4.71
CA GLN A 75 -16.15 -7.17 -3.90
C GLN A 75 -14.87 -6.34 -3.69
N VAL A 76 -13.75 -6.99 -3.42
CA VAL A 76 -12.44 -6.33 -3.27
C VAL A 76 -12.00 -5.69 -4.58
N GLN A 77 -12.18 -6.37 -5.71
CA GLN A 77 -11.90 -5.83 -7.04
C GLN A 77 -12.73 -4.57 -7.32
N GLN A 78 -14.04 -4.60 -7.06
CA GLN A 78 -14.92 -3.43 -7.21
C GLN A 78 -14.44 -2.24 -6.37
N TYR A 79 -14.07 -2.49 -5.11
CA TYR A 79 -13.54 -1.45 -4.23
C TYR A 79 -12.19 -0.90 -4.70
N THR A 80 -11.33 -1.79 -5.21
CA THR A 80 -10.01 -1.44 -5.75
C THR A 80 -10.17 -0.53 -6.97
N PHE A 81 -10.99 -0.91 -7.95
CA PHE A 81 -11.22 -0.08 -9.14
C PHE A 81 -11.85 1.27 -8.78
N LEU A 82 -12.80 1.32 -7.83
CA LEU A 82 -13.32 2.59 -7.34
C LEU A 82 -12.23 3.49 -6.74
N HIS A 83 -11.30 2.92 -5.97
CA HIS A 83 -10.15 3.63 -5.41
C HIS A 83 -9.25 4.21 -6.51
N LEU A 84 -8.93 3.40 -7.53
CA LEU A 84 -8.12 3.83 -8.67
C LEU A 84 -8.80 4.94 -9.48
N THR A 85 -10.09 4.80 -9.79
CA THR A 85 -10.86 5.82 -10.51
C THR A 85 -10.92 7.14 -9.75
N ASN A 86 -11.00 7.11 -8.42
CA ASN A 86 -10.97 8.33 -7.63
C ASN A 86 -9.61 9.04 -7.73
N TYR A 87 -8.50 8.30 -7.79
CA TYR A 87 -7.20 8.92 -8.08
C TYR A 87 -7.15 9.50 -9.49
N ASP A 88 -7.64 8.78 -10.50
CA ASP A 88 -7.70 9.27 -11.88
C ASP A 88 -8.47 10.58 -11.98
N HIS A 89 -9.63 10.65 -11.35
CA HIS A 89 -10.45 11.87 -11.32
C HIS A 89 -9.69 13.05 -10.71
N ILE A 90 -9.02 12.84 -9.57
CA ILE A 90 -8.25 13.89 -8.90
C ILE A 90 -7.12 14.40 -9.79
N TYR A 91 -6.33 13.52 -10.39
CA TYR A 91 -5.16 13.91 -11.18
C TYR A 91 -5.49 14.33 -12.62
N THR A 92 -6.72 14.08 -13.09
CA THR A 92 -7.20 14.57 -14.39
C THR A 92 -7.88 15.93 -14.25
N GLU A 93 -8.79 16.10 -13.30
CA GLU A 93 -9.64 17.29 -13.19
C GLU A 93 -9.01 18.41 -12.35
N LEU A 94 -8.09 18.07 -11.43
CA LEU A 94 -7.53 19.01 -10.46
C LEU A 94 -6.02 19.21 -10.64
N LEU A 95 -5.48 18.90 -11.83
CA LEU A 95 -4.04 18.99 -12.11
C LEU A 95 -3.51 20.42 -11.91
N ASP A 96 -4.26 21.43 -12.37
CA ASP A 96 -3.89 22.85 -12.26
C ASP A 96 -4.36 23.52 -10.96
N LYS A 97 -4.97 22.75 -10.05
CA LYS A 97 -5.61 23.26 -8.83
C LYS A 97 -5.07 22.58 -7.58
N PRO A 98 -3.82 22.89 -7.16
CA PRO A 98 -3.14 22.16 -6.09
C PRO A 98 -3.88 22.19 -4.74
N ALA A 99 -4.52 23.31 -4.38
CA ALA A 99 -5.28 23.42 -3.14
C ALA A 99 -6.55 22.54 -3.14
N GLU A 100 -7.27 22.49 -4.27
CA GLU A 100 -8.45 21.62 -4.44
C GLU A 100 -8.02 20.15 -4.48
N ARG A 101 -6.92 19.84 -5.19
CA ARG A 101 -6.35 18.49 -5.24
C ARG A 101 -5.98 17.97 -3.85
N LEU A 102 -5.29 18.77 -3.04
CA LEU A 102 -4.94 18.37 -1.66
C LEU A 102 -6.20 18.05 -0.84
N LYS A 103 -7.26 18.86 -0.96
CA LYS A 103 -8.53 18.62 -0.27
C LYS A 103 -9.18 17.30 -0.69
N GLU A 104 -9.26 17.01 -1.98
CA GLU A 104 -9.83 15.74 -2.46
C GLU A 104 -8.92 14.55 -2.15
N LEU A 105 -7.60 14.71 -2.14
CA LEU A 105 -6.66 13.67 -1.70
C LEU A 105 -6.89 13.31 -0.22
N ARG A 106 -7.05 14.29 0.67
CA ARG A 106 -7.39 14.02 2.09
C ARG A 106 -8.66 13.19 2.21
N LYS A 107 -9.69 13.56 1.46
CA LYS A 107 -10.97 12.84 1.44
C LYS A 107 -10.82 11.42 0.88
N LEU A 108 -10.00 11.23 -0.15
CA LEU A 108 -9.68 9.92 -0.71
C LEU A 108 -8.93 9.06 0.31
N VAL A 109 -7.91 9.60 0.98
CA VAL A 109 -7.16 8.92 2.05
C VAL A 109 -8.10 8.49 3.16
N TRP A 110 -8.97 9.37 3.66
CA TRP A 110 -9.98 9.02 4.66
C TRP A 110 -10.94 7.92 4.16
N GLN A 111 -11.45 8.05 2.93
CA GLN A 111 -12.41 7.12 2.37
C GLN A 111 -11.84 5.71 2.14
N HIS A 112 -10.61 5.64 1.62
CA HIS A 112 -10.02 4.38 1.16
C HIS A 112 -8.97 3.81 2.10
N ILE A 113 -7.99 4.62 2.51
CA ILE A 113 -6.88 4.16 3.37
C ILE A 113 -7.36 3.98 4.80
N PHE A 114 -8.22 4.87 5.32
CA PHE A 114 -8.85 4.72 6.65
C PHE A 114 -10.25 4.11 6.61
N VAL A 115 -10.74 3.71 5.44
CA VAL A 115 -12.04 3.00 5.28
C VAL A 115 -13.20 3.76 5.96
N ARG A 116 -13.21 5.10 5.84
CA ARG A 116 -14.21 6.00 6.45
C ARG A 116 -14.30 5.90 7.98
N ASP A 117 -13.18 5.69 8.66
CA ASP A 117 -13.13 5.80 10.11
C ASP A 117 -13.49 7.23 10.54
N GLU A 118 -14.60 7.40 11.25
CA GLU A 118 -15.07 8.71 11.72
C GLU A 118 -14.09 9.35 12.71
N SER A 119 -13.32 8.55 13.46
CA SER A 119 -12.28 9.06 14.38
C SER A 119 -11.10 9.70 13.66
N MET A 120 -10.99 9.50 12.34
CA MET A 120 -9.93 10.02 11.50
C MET A 120 -10.36 11.24 10.68
N LYS A 121 -11.66 11.51 10.61
CA LYS A 121 -12.25 12.51 9.70
C LYS A 121 -11.71 13.92 9.92
N ASN A 122 -11.48 14.28 11.18
CA ASN A 122 -11.00 15.61 11.58
C ASN A 122 -9.48 15.64 11.81
N ARG A 123 -8.78 14.50 11.71
CA ARG A 123 -7.32 14.40 11.94
C ARG A 123 -6.52 14.87 10.73
N THR A 124 -6.55 16.16 10.49
CA THR A 124 -6.01 16.79 9.27
C THR A 124 -4.50 16.55 9.09
N ASP A 125 -3.69 16.61 10.15
CA ASP A 125 -2.22 16.41 10.08
C ASP A 125 -1.86 15.03 9.49
N GLN A 126 -2.48 13.97 9.99
CA GLN A 126 -2.21 12.61 9.52
C GLN A 126 -2.70 12.39 8.08
N LEU A 127 -3.89 12.89 7.74
CA LEU A 127 -4.42 12.84 6.38
C LEU A 127 -3.53 13.62 5.40
N ASP A 128 -3.02 14.78 5.84
CA ASP A 128 -2.10 15.61 5.08
C ASP A 128 -0.80 14.90 4.77
N ARG A 129 -0.14 14.32 5.77
CA ARG A 129 1.14 13.63 5.57
C ARG A 129 1.03 12.50 4.54
N ILE A 130 -0.08 11.76 4.55
CA ILE A 130 -0.34 10.71 3.56
C ILE A 130 -0.68 11.30 2.19
N ALA A 131 -1.50 12.36 2.13
CA ALA A 131 -1.80 13.06 0.88
C ALA A 131 -0.54 13.64 0.22
N TRP A 132 0.38 14.21 1.02
CA TRP A 132 1.68 14.69 0.56
C TRP A 132 2.57 13.57 0.05
N TYR A 133 2.57 12.40 0.70
CA TYR A 133 3.27 11.22 0.18
C TYR A 133 2.69 10.75 -1.16
N ILE A 134 1.37 10.80 -1.33
CA ILE A 134 0.73 10.46 -2.60
C ILE A 134 1.18 11.44 -3.69
N GLU A 135 1.14 12.74 -3.41
CA GLU A 135 1.58 13.78 -4.34
C GLU A 135 3.06 13.63 -4.69
N ALA A 136 3.92 13.40 -3.69
CA ALA A 136 5.35 13.22 -3.90
C ALA A 136 5.66 11.98 -4.76
N ASN A 137 4.96 10.86 -4.56
CA ASN A 137 5.11 9.70 -5.43
C ASN A 137 4.53 9.91 -6.82
N TYR A 138 3.45 10.67 -6.97
CA TYR A 138 2.93 11.01 -8.29
C TYR A 138 4.00 11.79 -9.09
N GLN A 139 4.60 12.82 -8.49
CA GLN A 139 5.67 13.58 -9.12
C GLN A 139 6.89 12.70 -9.41
N ASN A 140 7.32 11.90 -8.43
CA ASN A 140 8.50 11.04 -8.57
C ASN A 140 8.30 9.94 -9.63
N ILE A 141 7.26 9.12 -9.50
CA ILE A 141 7.06 7.90 -10.29
C ILE A 141 6.39 8.19 -11.63
N VAL A 142 5.32 8.98 -11.63
CA VAL A 142 4.49 9.18 -12.83
C VAL A 142 5.10 10.26 -13.73
N MET A 143 5.65 11.34 -13.15
CA MET A 143 6.11 12.50 -13.93
C MET A 143 7.62 12.52 -14.19
N GLN A 144 8.46 12.11 -13.23
CA GLN A 144 9.90 12.36 -13.27
C GLN A 144 10.77 11.11 -13.40
N TRP A 145 10.22 9.91 -13.15
CA TRP A 145 11.02 8.69 -13.09
C TRP A 145 11.59 8.32 -14.46
N PRO A 146 12.92 8.13 -14.60
CA PRO A 146 13.52 7.82 -15.89
C PRO A 146 13.06 6.49 -16.47
N ASP A 147 12.77 6.47 -17.78
CA ASP A 147 12.31 5.26 -18.51
C ASP A 147 13.30 4.09 -18.38
N GLU A 148 14.62 4.38 -18.33
CA GLU A 148 15.67 3.36 -18.23
C GLU A 148 15.53 2.49 -16.97
N TYR A 149 15.19 3.10 -15.84
CA TYR A 149 15.07 2.39 -14.56
C TYR A 149 13.74 1.66 -14.48
N TYR A 150 12.65 2.32 -14.88
CA TYR A 150 11.33 1.71 -14.86
C TYR A 150 11.24 0.46 -15.75
N ARG A 151 11.86 0.46 -16.93
CA ARG A 151 11.90 -0.72 -17.81
C ARG A 151 12.67 -1.90 -17.25
N LYS A 152 13.56 -1.66 -16.30
CA LYS A 152 14.28 -2.71 -15.56
C LYS A 152 13.48 -3.19 -14.33
N GLY A 153 12.25 -2.72 -14.15
CA GLY A 153 11.44 -2.98 -12.96
C GLY A 153 11.97 -2.29 -11.69
N LEU A 154 12.84 -1.28 -11.83
CA LEU A 154 13.41 -0.56 -10.71
C LEU A 154 12.50 0.62 -10.35
N VAL A 155 11.97 0.59 -9.14
CA VAL A 155 11.11 1.65 -8.59
C VAL A 155 11.71 2.11 -7.27
N ALA A 156 12.06 3.39 -7.17
CA ALA A 156 12.38 4.00 -5.88
C ALA A 156 11.20 4.85 -5.41
N TRP A 157 10.53 4.36 -4.38
CA TRP A 157 9.50 5.12 -3.66
C TRP A 157 10.13 6.31 -2.96
N VAL A 158 9.38 7.40 -2.81
CA VAL A 158 9.81 8.47 -1.89
C VAL A 158 9.82 7.93 -0.46
N ASN A 159 10.58 8.59 0.42
CA ASN A 159 10.60 8.22 1.83
C ASN A 159 9.18 8.21 2.41
N LEU A 160 8.92 7.23 3.27
CA LEU A 160 7.65 7.15 3.99
C LEU A 160 7.36 8.48 4.71
N PRO A 161 6.07 8.85 4.86
CA PRO A 161 5.72 10.02 5.65
C PRO A 161 6.33 9.89 7.04
N ASP A 162 6.90 10.99 7.53
CA ASP A 162 7.27 11.06 8.93
C ASP A 162 5.99 11.06 9.77
N PHE A 163 5.87 10.10 10.68
CA PHE A 163 4.73 9.97 11.59
C PHE A 163 5.11 10.31 13.04
N HIS A 164 6.26 10.95 13.25
CA HIS A 164 6.61 11.56 14.53
C HIS A 164 5.77 12.81 14.79
N ASP A 165 5.45 13.02 16.07
CA ASP A 165 4.71 14.16 16.58
C ASP A 165 3.39 14.44 15.83
N LEU A 166 2.64 13.37 15.52
CA LEU A 166 1.31 13.49 14.92
C LEU A 166 0.38 14.28 15.83
N LYS A 167 -0.34 15.24 15.26
CA LYS A 167 -1.30 16.06 16.00
C LYS A 167 -2.71 15.49 15.92
N ASP A 168 -3.42 15.58 17.04
CA ASP A 168 -4.84 15.24 17.09
C ASP A 168 -5.73 16.39 16.55
N GLU A 169 -7.05 16.27 16.73
CA GLU A 169 -8.03 17.27 16.29
C GLU A 169 -7.90 18.62 17.02
N ASN A 170 -7.32 18.61 18.22
CA ASN A 170 -7.10 19.80 19.05
C ASN A 170 -5.72 20.44 18.80
N GLY A 171 -4.86 19.77 18.04
CA GLY A 171 -3.49 20.19 17.77
C GLY A 171 -2.46 19.66 18.77
N ASP A 172 -2.88 18.79 19.69
CA ASP A 172 -2.02 18.18 20.70
C ASP A 172 -1.24 17.01 20.10
N ILE A 173 0.03 16.86 20.53
CA ILE A 173 0.87 15.76 20.07
C ILE A 173 0.34 14.45 20.65
N MET A 174 0.00 13.53 19.76
CA MET A 174 -0.47 12.20 20.11
C MET A 174 0.68 11.37 20.70
N PRO A 175 0.37 10.45 21.64
CA PRO A 175 1.38 9.51 22.12
C PRO A 175 1.92 8.68 20.96
N LEU A 176 3.17 8.24 21.05
CA LEU A 176 3.74 7.32 20.06
C LEU A 176 2.93 6.02 20.05
N ASN A 177 2.56 5.57 18.86
CA ASN A 177 1.96 4.24 18.69
C ASN A 177 3.08 3.27 18.27
N PRO A 178 3.49 2.34 19.14
CA PRO A 178 4.62 1.48 18.86
C PRO A 178 4.33 0.56 17.67
N VAL A 179 5.40 0.16 16.99
CA VAL A 179 5.35 -0.92 16.00
C VAL A 179 4.96 -2.22 16.72
N ASP A 180 4.19 -3.09 16.07
CA ASP A 180 3.91 -4.39 16.67
C ASP A 180 5.20 -5.18 16.79
N PRO A 181 5.48 -5.82 17.93
CA PRO A 181 6.50 -6.85 17.97
C PRO A 181 6.33 -7.85 16.82
N ASP A 182 5.11 -8.25 16.45
CA ASP A 182 4.82 -9.21 15.36
C ASP A 182 5.14 -8.72 13.95
N ASP A 183 5.33 -7.42 13.76
CA ASP A 183 5.76 -6.84 12.49
C ASP A 183 7.29 -6.70 12.40
N ILE A 184 8.01 -6.95 13.51
CA ILE A 184 9.47 -6.93 13.57
C ILE A 184 9.98 -8.37 13.46
N LEU A 185 10.72 -8.64 12.40
CA LEU A 185 11.42 -9.91 12.20
C LEU A 185 12.93 -9.68 12.25
N PRO A 186 13.70 -10.67 12.73
CA PRO A 186 15.15 -10.61 12.63
C PRO A 186 15.55 -10.52 11.16
N GLU A 187 16.39 -9.54 10.82
CA GLU A 187 17.01 -9.44 9.49
C GLU A 187 17.72 -10.75 9.14
N PRO A 188 17.59 -11.30 7.91
CA PRO A 188 16.85 -10.80 6.75
C PRO A 188 15.47 -11.47 6.55
N TRP A 189 14.85 -11.99 7.60
CA TRP A 189 13.61 -12.78 7.48
C TRP A 189 12.40 -11.92 7.12
N LEU A 190 11.57 -12.46 6.22
CA LEU A 190 10.34 -11.85 5.76
C LEU A 190 9.14 -12.77 6.09
N ARG A 191 7.99 -12.16 6.41
CA ARG A 191 6.70 -12.87 6.53
C ARG A 191 6.05 -12.96 5.16
N ASN A 192 5.62 -14.14 4.77
CA ASN A 192 4.97 -14.41 3.49
C ASN A 192 3.74 -15.32 3.68
N ILE A 193 2.96 -15.48 2.63
CA ILE A 193 1.70 -16.24 2.61
C ILE A 193 1.74 -17.26 1.46
N THR A 194 1.29 -18.47 1.74
CA THR A 194 1.11 -19.49 0.69
C THR A 194 -0.16 -19.22 -0.11
N LEU A 195 -0.30 -19.86 -1.28
CA LEU A 195 -1.54 -19.81 -2.08
C LEU A 195 -2.79 -20.28 -1.31
N LYS A 196 -2.59 -21.07 -0.23
CA LYS A 196 -3.67 -21.53 0.65
C LYS A 196 -4.01 -20.56 1.78
N GLY A 197 -3.34 -19.40 1.85
CA GLY A 197 -3.52 -18.42 2.90
C GLY A 197 -2.75 -18.71 4.19
N VAL A 198 -1.86 -19.71 4.20
CA VAL A 198 -1.06 -20.05 5.39
C VAL A 198 0.20 -19.20 5.45
N GLU A 199 0.44 -18.54 6.58
CA GLU A 199 1.65 -17.75 6.80
C GLU A 199 2.90 -18.63 6.96
N TYR A 200 4.02 -18.14 6.43
CA TYR A 200 5.34 -18.72 6.63
C TYR A 200 6.40 -17.61 6.63
N TYR A 201 7.60 -17.94 7.07
CA TYR A 201 8.75 -17.04 7.10
C TYR A 201 9.77 -17.49 6.06
N TRP A 202 10.33 -16.54 5.33
CA TRP A 202 11.29 -16.79 4.28
C TRP A 202 12.51 -15.89 4.45
N ASN A 203 13.70 -16.48 4.32
CA ASN A 203 14.96 -15.77 4.34
C ASN A 203 15.49 -15.69 2.89
N PRO A 204 15.46 -14.51 2.24
CA PRO A 204 15.83 -14.36 0.84
C PRO A 204 17.34 -14.55 0.58
N VAL A 205 18.16 -14.42 1.62
CA VAL A 205 19.64 -14.58 1.50
C VAL A 205 20.02 -16.05 1.50
N THR A 206 19.41 -16.84 2.39
CA THR A 206 19.72 -18.28 2.55
C THR A 206 18.77 -19.20 1.79
N MET A 207 17.70 -18.63 1.21
CA MET A 207 16.58 -19.36 0.58
C MET A 207 15.86 -20.35 1.52
N LYS A 208 16.03 -20.21 2.84
CA LYS A 208 15.34 -21.05 3.83
C LYS A 208 13.92 -20.56 4.08
N SER A 209 12.99 -21.50 4.25
CA SER A 209 11.63 -21.24 4.72
C SER A 209 11.38 -21.92 6.06
N SER A 210 10.50 -21.33 6.88
CA SER A 210 10.10 -21.85 8.18
C SER A 210 8.62 -21.55 8.43
N TRP A 211 7.91 -22.49 9.02
CA TRP A 211 6.56 -22.27 9.55
C TRP A 211 6.58 -21.63 10.93
N GLU A 212 7.71 -21.76 11.64
CA GLU A 212 7.94 -21.15 12.95
C GLU A 212 8.60 -19.78 12.80
N ARG A 213 8.21 -18.85 13.66
CA ARG A 213 8.76 -17.51 13.66
C ARG A 213 10.27 -17.54 13.97
N PRO A 214 11.12 -16.95 13.12
CA PRO A 214 12.54 -16.88 13.37
C PRO A 214 12.80 -16.02 14.61
N ARG A 215 13.70 -16.51 15.46
CA ARG A 215 14.19 -15.78 16.62
C ARG A 215 15.54 -15.18 16.25
N GLU A 216 15.88 -14.04 16.85
CA GLU A 216 17.28 -13.60 16.84
C GLU A 216 18.11 -14.73 17.44
N GLU A 217 19.06 -15.27 16.67
CA GLU A 217 20.09 -16.11 17.25
C GLU A 217 20.86 -15.20 18.21
N THR A 218 20.59 -15.34 19.51
CA THR A 218 21.42 -14.74 20.55
C THR A 218 22.84 -15.20 20.25
N ALA A 219 23.69 -14.26 19.81
CA ALA A 219 25.10 -14.50 19.67
C ALA A 219 25.59 -15.15 20.97
N ALA A 220 25.90 -16.44 20.89
CA ALA A 220 26.45 -17.16 22.03
C ALA A 220 27.77 -16.47 22.42
N PRO A 221 28.03 -16.31 23.73
CA PRO A 221 29.16 -15.53 24.25
C PRO A 221 30.52 -16.06 23.83
#